data_AF-A0A855QBP2-F1
#
_entry.id   AF-A0A855QBP2-F1
#
_cell.length_a   1.000
_cell.length_b   1.000
_cell.length_c   1.000
_cell.angle_alpha   90.00
_cell.angle_beta   90.00
_cell.angle_gamma   90.00
#
_symmetry.space_group_name_H-M   'P 1'
#
loop_
_entity.id
_entity.type
_entity.pdbx_description
1 polymer ?
#
loop_
_entity_poly.entity_id
_entity_poly.type
_entity_poly.pdbx_seq_one_letter_code
_entity_poly.pdbx_strand_id
1 'polypeptide(L)'
;MRPLAKLRFALLAPLALAAFASTPVFAQPEIIIRQAPPPERVEVIPVERPGYAWDRGHWRWEGRGYGWVPGHWQPVMRNARWEPGHWEAHGPNWYWREGHWIR
;
A
#
# COMPACT_ATOMS: atom_id res chain seq x y z
N MET A 1 -53.37 26.09 -21.64
CA MET A 1 -52.69 26.05 -20.33
C MET A 1 -52.13 24.66 -20.06
N ARG A 2 -50.94 24.32 -20.57
CA ARG A 2 -50.18 23.11 -20.16
C ARG A 2 -48.67 23.31 -20.36
N PRO A 3 -47.96 23.94 -19.41
CA PRO A 3 -46.53 23.67 -19.35
C PRO A 3 -45.97 23.84 -17.94
N LEU A 4 -45.93 22.82 -17.07
CA LEU A 4 -45.16 22.98 -15.80
C LEU A 4 -44.78 21.65 -15.10
N ALA A 5 -45.28 20.50 -15.55
CA ALA A 5 -44.96 19.23 -14.88
C ALA A 5 -43.62 18.60 -15.33
N LYS A 6 -43.14 18.88 -16.55
CA LYS A 6 -41.97 18.18 -17.11
C LYS A 6 -40.61 18.79 -16.74
N LEU A 7 -40.57 20.02 -16.23
CA LEU A 7 -39.31 20.73 -15.97
C LEU A 7 -38.73 20.49 -14.56
N ARG A 8 -39.53 19.94 -13.63
CA ARG A 8 -39.09 19.68 -12.25
C ARG A 8 -38.16 18.47 -12.10
N PHE A 9 -38.26 17.51 -13.02
CA PHE A 9 -37.39 16.32 -13.02
C PHE A 9 -36.04 16.53 -13.73
N ALA A 10 -35.88 17.61 -14.50
CA ALA A 10 -34.69 17.85 -15.31
C ALA A 10 -33.49 18.41 -14.51
N LEU A 11 -33.69 18.90 -13.28
CA LEU A 11 -32.63 19.51 -12.46
C LEU A 11 -32.12 18.60 -11.33
N LEU A 12 -32.71 17.41 -11.12
CA LEU A 12 -32.25 16.44 -10.12
C LEU A 12 -31.21 15.45 -10.67
N ALA A 13 -31.13 15.31 -11.99
CA ALA A 13 -30.20 14.39 -12.66
C ALA A 13 -28.70 14.73 -12.51
N PRO A 14 -28.25 16.02 -12.51
CA PRO A 14 -26.82 16.32 -12.44
C PRO A 14 -26.24 16.17 -11.02
N LEU A 15 -27.06 16.31 -9.98
CA LEU A 15 -26.58 16.31 -8.59
C LEU A 15 -26.25 14.89 -8.08
N ALA A 16 -26.94 13.87 -8.60
CA ALA A 16 -26.69 12.47 -8.27
C ALA A 16 -25.35 11.96 -8.83
N LEU A 17 -24.86 12.53 -9.94
CA LEU A 17 -23.62 12.08 -10.58
C LEU A 17 -22.35 12.60 -9.86
N ALA A 18 -22.43 13.77 -9.22
CA ALA A 18 -21.29 14.35 -8.48
C ALA A 18 -20.96 13.59 -7.18
N ALA A 19 -21.96 12.94 -6.57
CA ALA A 19 -21.79 12.18 -5.34
C ALA A 19 -20.98 10.88 -5.53
N PHE A 20 -20.96 10.31 -6.75
CA PHE A 20 -20.22 9.08 -7.05
C PHE A 20 -18.76 9.32 -7.48
N ALA A 21 -18.35 10.57 -7.73
CA ALA A 21 -16.99 10.88 -8.17
C ALA A 21 -15.96 10.98 -7.02
N SER A 22 -16.41 10.91 -5.76
CA SER A 22 -15.52 10.92 -4.60
C SER A 22 -15.00 9.51 -4.34
N THR A 23 -13.95 9.10 -5.05
CA THR A 23 -13.15 7.95 -4.60
C THR A 23 -12.33 8.40 -3.38
N PRO A 24 -12.38 7.68 -2.24
CA PRO A 24 -11.46 7.94 -1.17
C PRO A 24 -10.04 7.65 -1.67
N VAL A 25 -9.22 8.69 -1.78
CA VAL A 25 -7.77 8.51 -1.89
C VAL A 25 -7.27 8.13 -0.51
N PHE A 26 -6.94 6.85 -0.32
CA PHE A 26 -6.21 6.43 0.86
C PHE A 26 -4.78 6.96 0.73
N ALA A 27 -4.53 8.14 1.30
CA ALA A 27 -3.16 8.58 1.54
C ALA A 27 -2.53 7.56 2.50
N GLN A 28 -1.59 6.75 2.00
CA GLN A 28 -0.75 5.97 2.89
C GLN A 28 0.00 6.98 3.75
N PRO A 29 -0.17 6.98 5.10
CA PRO A 29 0.58 7.89 5.94
C PRO A 29 2.05 7.61 5.69
N GLU A 30 2.77 8.59 5.13
CA GLU A 30 4.22 8.56 5.08
C GLU A 30 4.69 8.72 6.53
N ILE A 31 4.92 7.59 7.20
CA ILE A 31 5.31 7.57 8.60
C ILE A 31 6.77 8.01 8.66
N ILE A 32 6.98 9.30 8.93
CA ILE A 32 8.29 9.89 9.16
C ILE A 32 8.78 9.45 10.55
N ILE A 33 9.54 8.36 10.62
CA ILE A 33 10.06 7.83 11.89
C ILE A 33 11.43 8.46 12.17
N ARG A 34 11.54 9.20 13.27
CA ARG A 34 12.81 9.77 13.78
C ARG A 34 13.66 8.75 14.53
N GLN A 35 13.05 7.66 14.99
CA GLN A 35 13.71 6.54 15.63
C GLN A 35 14.16 5.56 14.53
N ALA A 36 15.44 5.20 14.49
CA ALA A 36 15.90 4.21 13.54
C ALA A 36 15.21 2.85 13.80
N PRO A 37 14.79 2.12 12.76
CA PRO A 37 14.32 0.76 12.94
C PRO A 37 15.42 -0.06 13.63
N PRO A 38 15.05 -1.02 14.50
CA PRO A 38 16.01 -1.97 15.02
C PRO A 38 16.73 -2.65 13.86
N PRO A 39 17.96 -3.16 14.06
CA PRO A 39 18.66 -3.93 13.05
C PRO A 39 17.73 -4.96 12.41
N GLU A 40 17.78 -5.09 11.08
CA GLU A 40 17.01 -6.09 10.37
C GLU A 40 17.26 -7.44 11.06
N ARG A 41 16.18 -8.10 11.50
CA ARG A 41 16.32 -9.44 12.05
C ARG A 41 16.73 -10.33 10.88
N VAL A 42 17.84 -11.05 11.04
CA VAL A 42 18.22 -12.10 10.11
C VAL A 42 17.15 -13.19 10.20
N GLU A 43 16.31 -13.26 9.18
CA GLU A 43 15.34 -14.33 9.03
C GLU A 43 16.01 -15.48 8.29
N VAL A 44 15.88 -16.70 8.83
CA VAL A 44 16.27 -17.91 8.10
C VAL A 44 15.33 -18.03 6.92
N ILE A 45 15.83 -17.75 5.72
CA ILE A 45 15.06 -17.90 4.49
C ILE A 45 14.67 -19.38 4.40
N PRO A 46 13.37 -19.72 4.36
CA PRO A 46 12.96 -21.11 4.23
C PRO A 46 13.42 -21.68 2.88
N VAL A 47 13.48 -23.01 2.76
CA VAL A 47 13.88 -23.68 1.52
C VAL A 47 13.11 -23.09 0.34
N GLU A 48 13.86 -22.75 -0.71
CA GLU A 48 13.32 -22.17 -1.92
C GLU A 48 12.13 -22.98 -2.45
N ARG A 49 11.05 -22.29 -2.79
CA ARG A 49 9.84 -22.90 -3.32
C ARG A 49 9.70 -22.54 -4.80
N PRO A 50 9.79 -23.51 -5.73
CA PRO A 50 9.64 -23.23 -7.16
C PRO A 50 8.33 -22.48 -7.45
N GLY A 51 8.43 -21.40 -8.22
CA GLY A 51 7.29 -20.54 -8.57
C GLY A 51 6.87 -19.55 -7.49
N TYR A 52 7.64 -19.41 -6.39
CA TYR A 52 7.41 -18.40 -5.36
C TYR A 52 8.70 -17.62 -5.07
N ALA A 53 8.54 -16.34 -4.72
CA ALA A 53 9.58 -15.50 -4.15
C ALA A 53 9.33 -15.31 -2.65
N TRP A 54 10.41 -15.31 -1.86
CA TRP A 54 10.32 -15.02 -0.44
C TRP A 54 10.24 -13.51 -0.22
N ASP A 55 9.14 -13.05 0.34
CA ASP A 55 9.02 -11.70 0.89
C ASP A 55 9.48 -11.75 2.35
N ARG A 56 10.65 -11.17 2.61
CA ARG A 56 11.30 -11.24 3.92
C ARG A 56 10.49 -10.49 4.98
N GLY A 57 10.47 -11.03 6.19
CA GLY A 57 9.89 -10.35 7.33
C GLY A 57 10.57 -9.00 7.58
N HIS A 58 9.82 -8.07 8.16
CA HIS A 58 10.29 -6.73 8.40
C HIS A 58 9.66 -6.10 9.63
N TRP A 59 10.35 -5.11 10.19
CA TRP A 59 9.78 -4.24 11.20
C TRP A 59 8.76 -3.32 10.55
N ARG A 60 7.54 -3.29 11.07
CA ARG A 60 6.49 -2.33 10.72
C ARG A 60 6.27 -1.39 11.89
N TRP A 61 6.14 -0.10 11.60
CA TRP A 61 5.78 0.87 12.63
C TRP A 61 4.28 0.81 12.91
N GLU A 62 3.91 0.61 14.18
CA GLU A 62 2.52 0.49 14.64
C GLU A 62 2.06 1.72 15.46
N GLY A 63 2.73 2.86 15.29
CA GLY A 63 2.40 4.11 15.96
C GLY A 63 3.05 4.29 17.33
N ARG A 64 3.20 3.21 18.11
CA ARG A 64 3.85 3.23 19.45
C ARG A 64 5.19 2.50 19.51
N GLY A 65 5.59 1.84 18.42
CA GLY A 65 6.81 1.06 18.33
C GLY A 65 6.84 0.20 17.06
N TYR A 66 7.86 -0.66 16.99
CA TYR A 66 8.04 -1.60 15.89
C TYR A 66 7.44 -2.97 16.22
N GLY A 67 6.49 -3.41 15.40
CA GLY A 67 5.98 -4.77 15.36
C GLY A 67 6.72 -5.57 14.29
N TRP A 68 7.06 -6.83 14.55
CA TRP A 68 7.66 -7.71 13.55
C TRP A 68 6.57 -8.32 12.67
N VAL A 69 6.65 -8.09 11.37
CA VAL A 69 5.84 -8.77 10.37
C VAL A 69 6.64 -9.97 9.86
N PRO A 70 6.16 -11.22 10.04
CA PRO A 70 6.85 -12.40 9.51
C PRO A 70 6.85 -12.40 7.98
N GLY A 71 7.89 -12.97 7.38
CA GLY A 71 7.95 -13.12 5.93
C GLY A 71 6.91 -14.10 5.40
N HIS A 72 6.62 -14.01 4.10
CA HIS A 72 5.67 -14.88 3.43
C HIS A 72 6.06 -15.16 1.98
N TRP A 73 5.46 -16.20 1.40
CA TRP A 73 5.68 -16.56 0.01
C TRP A 73 4.78 -15.75 -0.91
N GLN A 74 5.39 -15.09 -1.91
CA GLN A 74 4.71 -14.41 -3.00
C GLN A 74 4.76 -15.26 -4.27
N PRO A 75 3.65 -15.50 -4.99
CA PRO A 75 3.69 -16.21 -6.27
C PRO A 75 4.50 -15.42 -7.31
N VAL A 76 5.37 -16.10 -8.07
CA VAL A 76 6.24 -15.45 -9.06
C VAL A 76 5.41 -14.85 -10.20
N MET A 77 5.67 -13.57 -10.50
CA MET A 77 5.17 -12.93 -11.70
C MET A 77 6.06 -13.26 -12.90
N ARG A 78 5.46 -13.68 -14.03
CA ARG A 78 6.17 -13.99 -15.27
C ARG A 78 6.96 -12.75 -15.75
N ASN A 79 8.22 -12.96 -16.12
CA ASN A 79 9.14 -11.94 -16.61
C ASN A 79 9.34 -10.77 -15.64
N ALA A 80 9.27 -11.02 -14.33
CA ALA A 80 9.57 -10.03 -13.31
C ALA A 80 10.48 -10.61 -12.23
N ARG A 81 11.26 -9.74 -11.58
CA ARG A 81 12.09 -10.07 -10.42
C ARG A 81 11.45 -9.49 -9.17
N TRP A 82 11.39 -10.28 -8.11
CA TRP A 82 10.96 -9.79 -6.81
C TRP A 82 12.08 -8.94 -6.20
N GLU A 83 11.76 -7.71 -5.84
CA GLU A 83 12.60 -6.88 -4.98
C GLU A 83 11.98 -6.86 -3.58
N PRO A 84 12.65 -7.42 -2.57
CA PRO A 84 12.16 -7.39 -1.20
C PRO A 84 12.05 -5.96 -0.66
N GLY A 85 11.04 -5.74 0.19
CA GLY A 85 10.90 -4.47 0.89
C GLY A 85 12.11 -4.19 1.78
N HIS A 86 12.43 -2.91 1.95
CA HIS A 86 13.55 -2.47 2.75
C HIS A 86 13.29 -1.10 3.39
N TRP A 87 13.92 -0.88 4.54
CA TRP A 87 14.00 0.44 5.14
C TRP A 87 15.06 1.25 4.41
N GLU A 88 14.69 2.44 3.96
CA GLU A 88 15.60 3.37 3.31
C GLU A 88 15.68 4.66 4.15
N ALA A 89 16.90 5.18 4.27
CA ALA A 89 17.19 6.36 5.06
C ALA A 89 17.01 7.63 4.23
N HIS A 90 16.36 8.63 4.82
CA HIS A 90 16.13 9.94 4.23
C HIS A 90 16.45 11.04 5.22
N GLY A 91 17.72 11.43 5.21
CA GLY A 91 18.27 12.35 6.21
C GLY A 91 18.09 11.78 7.63
N PRO A 92 17.38 12.48 8.53
CA PRO A 92 17.14 12.00 9.89
C PRO A 92 16.00 10.99 10.00
N ASN A 93 15.30 10.70 8.91
CA ASN A 93 14.09 9.88 8.91
C ASN A 93 14.32 8.55 8.19
N TRP A 94 13.47 7.58 8.49
CA TRP A 94 13.45 6.28 7.81
C TRP A 94 12.07 6.05 7.21
N TYR A 95 12.03 5.53 5.97
CA TYR A 95 10.81 5.08 5.33
C TYR A 95 10.92 3.63 4.89
N TRP A 96 9.78 2.93 4.96
CA TRP A 96 9.66 1.57 4.48
C TRP A 96 9.28 1.60 3.01
N ARG A 97 10.12 1.03 2.13
CA ARG A 97 9.69 0.65 0.80
C ARG A 97 9.10 -0.75 0.84
N GLU A 98 7.87 -0.86 0.38
CA GLU A 98 7.23 -2.16 0.17
C GLU A 98 7.95 -2.96 -0.92
N GLY A 99 8.00 -4.29 -0.74
CA GLY A 99 8.51 -5.19 -1.74
C GLY A 99 7.63 -5.17 -2.98
N HIS A 100 8.24 -5.24 -4.16
CA HIS A 100 7.52 -5.12 -5.42
C HIS A 100 8.19 -5.91 -6.55
N TRP A 101 7.43 -6.10 -7.62
CA TRP A 101 7.91 -6.75 -8.83
C TRP A 101 8.51 -5.72 -9.78
N ILE A 102 9.75 -5.98 -10.21
CA ILE A 102 10.46 -5.17 -11.20
C ILE A 102 10.49 -5.92 -12.53
N ARG A 103 10.26 -5.22 -13.64
CA ARG A 103 10.32 -5.75 -15.02
C ARG A 103 11.51 -5.18 -15.76
#